data_AF-A0A6G3WZB9-F1
#
_entry.id   AF-A0A6G3WZB9-F1
#
_cell.length_a   1.000
_cell.length_b   1.000
_cell.length_c   1.000
_cell.angle_alpha   90.00
_cell.angle_beta   90.00
_cell.angle_gamma   90.00
#
_symmetry.space_group_name_H-M   'P 1'
#
loop_
_entity.id
_entity.type
_entity.pdbx_description
1 polymer ?
#
loop_
_entity_poly.entity_id
_entity_poly.type
_entity_poly.pdbx_seq_one_letter_code
_entity_poly.pdbx_strand_id
1 'polypeptide(L)'
;RPRAEGPPARGGGTDGVRSDALLDAGTGRALRELARTGGTTLYTALLAAYQAVLHRWSGESDIVVGSPVVNRGRTEFEDVVGNFGNTVILRTDLTGAETFRALVARTRDTCADAFAHQDIPFERVVEALRPADAVGEAPLFDVVFSFVTEESRRVTTPTVSFAEQPHHNGTARFP
;
A
#
# COMPACT_ATOMS: atom_id res chain seq x y z
N ARG A 1 46.10 -1.37 6.17
CA ARG A 1 45.24 -0.80 5.10
C ARG A 1 43.91 -0.42 5.73
N PRO A 2 43.49 0.85 5.76
CA PRO A 2 42.17 1.21 6.27
C PRO A 2 41.10 0.86 5.23
N ARG A 3 39.93 0.41 5.71
CA ARG A 3 38.76 0.05 4.93
C ARG A 3 38.09 1.35 4.49
N ALA A 4 37.93 1.56 3.18
CA ALA A 4 37.24 2.73 2.65
C ALA A 4 35.77 2.69 3.10
N GLU A 5 35.33 3.74 3.79
CA GLU A 5 33.91 4.00 4.06
C GLU A 5 33.20 4.20 2.72
N GLY A 6 32.13 3.43 2.51
CA GLY A 6 31.26 3.61 1.34
C GLY A 6 30.58 4.98 1.38
N PRO A 7 30.15 5.51 0.23
CA PRO A 7 29.48 6.82 0.18
C PRO A 7 28.24 6.82 1.09
N PRO A 8 27.93 7.96 1.75
CA PRO A 8 26.77 8.05 2.63
C PRO A 8 25.51 7.70 1.85
N ALA A 9 24.65 6.88 2.46
CA ALA A 9 23.30 6.63 1.97
C ALA A 9 22.62 7.99 1.75
N ARG A 10 22.20 8.25 0.51
CA ARG A 10 21.44 9.45 0.18
C ARG A 10 20.10 9.37 0.89
N GLY A 11 20.01 9.98 2.07
CA GLY A 11 18.74 10.30 2.71
C GLY A 11 18.01 11.27 1.79
N GLY A 12 17.17 10.74 0.90
CA GLY A 12 16.24 11.53 0.10
C GLY A 12 15.21 12.17 1.03
N GLY A 13 15.52 13.35 1.55
CA GLY A 13 14.50 14.23 2.11
C GLY A 13 13.58 14.63 0.97
N THR A 14 12.44 13.98 0.84
CA THR A 14 11.37 14.49 -0.01
C THR A 14 10.73 15.65 0.75
N ASP A 15 10.76 16.85 0.19
CA ASP A 15 9.81 17.92 0.53
C ASP A 15 8.41 17.48 0.11
N GLY A 16 7.88 16.46 0.78
CA GLY A 16 6.62 15.83 0.44
C GLY A 16 5.47 16.75 0.79
N VAL A 17 4.68 17.11 -0.21
CA VAL A 17 3.41 17.80 0.02
C VAL A 17 2.37 16.75 0.40
N ARG A 18 1.78 16.88 1.60
CA ARG A 18 0.63 16.09 2.01
C ARG A 18 -0.65 16.82 1.61
N SER A 19 -1.56 16.11 0.98
CA SER A 19 -2.91 16.61 0.70
C SER A 19 -3.91 15.59 1.19
N ASP A 20 -4.83 16.04 2.04
CA ASP A 20 -5.98 15.29 2.49
C ASP A 20 -7.23 15.65 1.69
N ALA A 21 -8.08 14.66 1.47
CA ALA A 21 -9.38 14.84 0.84
C ALA A 21 -10.38 13.90 1.51
N LEU A 22 -11.58 14.41 1.76
CA LEU A 22 -12.69 13.62 2.28
C LEU A 22 -13.61 13.24 1.12
N LEU A 23 -13.97 11.96 1.06
CA LEU A 23 -15.09 11.52 0.23
C LEU A 23 -16.39 11.97 0.88
N ASP A 24 -17.29 12.54 0.10
CA ASP A 24 -18.63 12.84 0.60
C ASP A 24 -19.35 11.55 1.04
N ALA A 25 -20.33 11.71 1.93
CA ALA A 25 -21.04 10.58 2.51
C ALA A 25 -21.80 9.74 1.46
N GLY A 26 -22.26 10.36 0.37
CA GLY A 26 -22.94 9.68 -0.73
C GLY A 26 -21.98 8.77 -1.49
N THR A 27 -20.84 9.29 -1.92
CA THR A 27 -19.78 8.53 -2.59
C THR A 27 -19.26 7.39 -1.70
N GLY A 28 -18.99 7.67 -0.43
CA GLY A 28 -18.57 6.66 0.53
C GLY A 28 -19.61 5.54 0.72
N ARG A 29 -20.91 5.86 0.69
CA ARG A 29 -21.99 4.86 0.76
C ARG A 29 -22.06 4.03 -0.52
N ALA A 30 -21.99 4.68 -1.68
CA ALA A 30 -22.04 4.02 -2.98
C ALA A 30 -20.87 3.03 -3.16
N LEU A 31 -19.65 3.38 -2.73
CA LEU A 31 -18.50 2.48 -2.78
C LEU A 31 -18.68 1.25 -1.89
N ARG A 32 -19.21 1.42 -0.67
CA ARG A 32 -19.51 0.29 0.23
C ARG A 32 -20.58 -0.62 -0.36
N GLU A 33 -21.62 -0.04 -0.96
CA GLU A 33 -22.68 -0.80 -1.62
C GLU A 33 -22.18 -1.53 -2.86
N LEU A 34 -21.33 -0.89 -3.67
CA LEU A 34 -20.69 -1.51 -4.82
C LEU A 34 -19.85 -2.72 -4.38
N ALA A 35 -19.03 -2.56 -3.35
CA ALA A 35 -18.24 -3.65 -2.79
C ALA A 35 -19.13 -4.82 -2.33
N ARG A 36 -20.18 -4.52 -1.55
CA ARG A 36 -21.12 -5.52 -1.06
C ARG A 36 -21.84 -6.27 -2.19
N THR A 37 -22.37 -5.54 -3.18
CA THR A 37 -23.13 -6.14 -4.29
C THR A 37 -22.23 -6.88 -5.29
N GLY A 38 -20.96 -6.49 -5.42
CA GLY A 38 -19.95 -7.17 -6.22
C GLY A 38 -19.26 -8.34 -5.51
N GLY A 39 -19.58 -8.59 -4.23
CA GLY A 39 -18.90 -9.58 -3.40
C GLY A 39 -17.41 -9.28 -3.20
N THR A 40 -17.02 -8.01 -3.20
CA THR A 40 -15.65 -7.54 -2.99
C THR A 40 -15.54 -6.80 -1.65
N THR A 41 -14.31 -6.44 -1.27
CA THR A 41 -14.07 -5.61 -0.09
C THR A 41 -14.11 -4.12 -0.45
N LEU A 42 -14.29 -3.26 0.57
CA LEU A 42 -14.14 -1.81 0.39
C LEU A 42 -12.71 -1.45 -0.03
N TYR A 43 -11.71 -2.17 0.49
CA TYR A 43 -10.31 -2.07 0.06
C TYR A 43 -10.19 -2.22 -1.47
N THR A 44 -10.75 -3.28 -2.03
CA THR A 44 -10.71 -3.55 -3.49
C THR A 44 -11.37 -2.43 -4.29
N ALA A 45 -12.52 -1.94 -3.83
CA ALA A 45 -13.22 -0.86 -4.53
C ALA A 45 -12.43 0.47 -4.51
N LEU A 46 -11.79 0.80 -3.38
CA LEU A 46 -10.96 1.98 -3.26
C LEU A 46 -9.65 1.86 -4.03
N LEU A 47 -9.02 0.68 -4.03
CA LEU A 47 -7.84 0.41 -4.85
C LEU A 47 -8.15 0.55 -6.34
N ALA A 48 -9.28 0.01 -6.81
CA ALA A 48 -9.73 0.18 -8.18
C ALA A 48 -9.95 1.67 -8.54
N ALA A 49 -10.53 2.45 -7.62
CA ALA A 49 -10.68 3.89 -7.81
C ALA A 49 -9.31 4.61 -7.89
N TYR A 50 -8.36 4.22 -7.03
CA TYR A 50 -7.00 4.75 -7.04
C TYR A 50 -6.28 4.45 -8.36
N GLN A 51 -6.33 3.19 -8.82
CA GLN A 51 -5.77 2.77 -10.11
C GLN A 51 -6.40 3.53 -11.29
N ALA A 52 -7.71 3.76 -11.26
CA ALA A 52 -8.39 4.56 -12.29
C ALA A 52 -7.92 6.03 -12.33
N VAL A 53 -7.65 6.63 -11.16
CA VAL A 53 -7.07 7.98 -11.08
C VAL A 53 -5.66 7.99 -11.66
N LEU A 54 -4.82 7.02 -11.29
CA LEU A 54 -3.46 6.90 -11.82
C LEU A 54 -3.45 6.71 -13.33
N HIS A 55 -4.31 5.85 -13.87
CA HIS A 55 -4.47 5.67 -15.32
C HIS A 55 -4.87 6.98 -16.01
N ARG A 56 -5.83 7.72 -15.43
CA ARG A 56 -6.27 9.00 -15.99
C ARG A 56 -5.16 10.07 -15.98
N TRP A 57 -4.27 10.05 -15.00
CA TRP A 57 -3.19 11.03 -14.87
C TRP A 57 -1.95 10.66 -15.69
N SER A 58 -1.59 9.38 -15.73
CA SER A 58 -0.40 8.89 -16.43
C SER A 58 -0.66 8.56 -17.90
N GLY A 59 -1.89 8.19 -18.26
CA GLY A 59 -2.22 7.60 -19.56
C GLY A 59 -1.91 6.10 -19.66
N GLU A 60 -1.24 5.52 -18.67
CA GLU A 60 -0.82 4.11 -18.67
C GLU A 60 -1.97 3.18 -18.31
N SER A 61 -2.14 2.09 -19.06
CA SER A 61 -3.18 1.08 -18.76
C SER A 61 -2.69 -0.04 -17.84
N ASP A 62 -1.40 -0.25 -17.72
CA ASP A 62 -0.81 -1.27 -16.85
C ASP A 62 -0.28 -0.62 -15.58
N ILE A 63 -1.05 -0.70 -14.49
CA ILE A 63 -0.78 0.02 -13.26
C ILE A 63 -0.30 -0.94 -12.18
N VAL A 64 0.90 -0.66 -11.64
CA VAL A 64 1.50 -1.42 -10.54
C VAL A 64 1.47 -0.60 -9.25
N VAL A 65 0.86 -1.17 -8.21
CA VAL A 65 0.74 -0.54 -6.89
C VAL A 65 1.33 -1.44 -5.83
N GLY A 66 2.18 -0.90 -4.96
CA GLY A 66 2.59 -1.57 -3.73
C GLY A 66 1.51 -1.40 -2.65
N SER A 67 1.15 -2.48 -1.95
CA SER A 67 0.24 -2.40 -0.80
C SER A 67 0.86 -3.05 0.42
N PRO A 68 1.11 -2.29 1.51
CA PRO A 68 1.60 -2.87 2.75
C PRO A 68 0.50 -3.72 3.38
N VAL A 69 0.86 -4.96 3.72
CA VAL A 69 0.04 -5.91 4.46
C VAL A 69 0.67 -6.14 5.82
N VAL A 70 -0.16 -6.19 6.86
CA VAL A 70 0.30 -6.40 8.23
C VAL A 70 -0.15 -7.78 8.68
N ASN A 71 0.81 -8.68 8.92
CA ASN A 71 0.56 -10.08 9.32
C ASN A 71 0.17 -10.24 10.80
N ARG A 72 -0.60 -9.31 11.37
CA ARG A 72 -1.04 -9.33 12.78
C ARG A 72 -2.12 -10.38 13.10
N GLY A 73 -2.52 -11.20 12.12
CA GLY A 73 -3.55 -12.24 12.30
C GLY A 73 -3.04 -13.60 12.75
N ARG A 74 -1.73 -13.79 12.96
CA ARG A 74 -1.20 -15.01 13.57
C ARG A 74 -0.99 -14.78 15.06
N THR A 75 -1.64 -15.60 15.88
CA THR A 75 -1.54 -15.59 17.36
C THR A 75 -0.09 -15.66 17.85
N GLU A 76 0.81 -16.19 17.02
CA GLU A 76 2.25 -16.29 17.26
C GLU A 76 2.99 -14.93 17.33
N PHE A 77 2.38 -13.85 16.80
CA PHE A 77 2.98 -12.52 16.73
C PHE A 77 2.24 -11.45 17.54
N GLU A 78 1.22 -11.82 18.32
CA GLU A 78 0.43 -10.89 19.14
C GLU A 78 1.29 -10.20 20.22
N ASP A 79 2.32 -10.88 20.74
CA ASP A 79 3.17 -10.41 21.85
C ASP A 79 4.59 -9.97 21.42
N VAL A 80 4.89 -9.90 20.11
CA VAL A 80 6.23 -9.54 19.63
C VAL A 80 6.26 -8.11 19.09
N VAL A 81 7.16 -7.28 19.64
CA VAL A 81 7.47 -5.96 19.09
C VAL A 81 8.43 -6.13 17.90
N GLY A 82 7.94 -5.97 16.67
CA GLY A 82 8.74 -6.08 15.43
C GLY A 82 8.01 -5.55 14.18
N ASN A 83 8.75 -5.29 13.09
CA ASN A 83 8.17 -4.88 11.80
C ASN A 83 7.71 -6.12 11.01
N PHE A 84 6.47 -6.54 11.23
CA PHE A 84 5.85 -7.69 10.53
C PHE A 84 5.02 -7.25 9.31
N GLY A 85 5.36 -6.10 8.74
CA GLY A 85 4.77 -5.62 7.49
C GLY A 85 5.49 -6.26 6.31
N ASN A 86 4.74 -6.84 5.38
CA ASN A 86 5.22 -7.15 4.04
C ASN A 86 4.56 -6.21 3.03
N THR A 87 5.07 -6.12 1.81
CA THR A 87 4.43 -5.37 0.72
C THR A 87 4.06 -6.33 -0.39
N VAL A 88 2.78 -6.40 -0.74
CA VAL A 88 2.32 -7.13 -1.93
C VAL A 88 2.28 -6.21 -3.14
N ILE A 89 2.55 -6.75 -4.32
CA ILE A 89 2.53 -6.03 -5.59
C ILE A 89 1.25 -6.33 -6.33
N LEU A 90 0.51 -5.29 -6.68
CA LEU A 90 -0.80 -5.35 -7.31
C LEU A 90 -0.71 -4.71 -8.69
N ARG A 91 -0.45 -5.55 -9.70
CA ARG A 91 -0.44 -5.16 -11.11
C ARG A 91 -1.81 -5.42 -11.73
N THR A 92 -2.45 -4.38 -12.22
CA THR A 92 -3.76 -4.46 -12.87
C THR A 92 -3.68 -3.84 -14.25
N ASP A 93 -4.12 -4.58 -15.26
CA ASP A 93 -4.32 -4.09 -16.62
C ASP A 93 -5.74 -3.54 -16.78
N LEU A 94 -5.83 -2.23 -17.02
CA LEU A 94 -7.05 -1.46 -17.20
C LEU A 94 -7.55 -1.47 -18.64
N THR A 95 -6.83 -2.08 -19.59
CA THR A 95 -7.30 -2.21 -20.98
C THR A 95 -8.63 -2.97 -21.05
N GLY A 96 -9.59 -2.39 -21.76
CA GLY A 96 -10.92 -3.00 -21.96
C GLY A 96 -11.80 -3.05 -20.71
N ALA A 97 -11.44 -2.38 -19.61
CA ALA A 97 -12.34 -2.20 -18.47
C ALA A 97 -13.35 -1.06 -18.77
N GLU A 98 -14.35 -1.36 -19.60
CA GLU A 98 -15.32 -0.36 -20.09
C GLU A 98 -16.20 0.23 -18.97
N THR A 99 -16.28 -0.44 -17.81
CA THR A 99 -17.03 0.04 -16.64
C THR A 99 -16.22 -0.06 -15.37
N PHE A 100 -16.52 0.82 -14.40
CA PHE A 100 -15.89 0.75 -13.08
C PHE A 100 -16.15 -0.59 -12.36
N ARG A 101 -17.34 -1.19 -12.56
CA ARG A 101 -17.64 -2.52 -11.99
C ARG A 101 -16.72 -3.60 -12.55
N ALA A 102 -16.42 -3.55 -13.85
CA ALA A 102 -15.49 -4.49 -14.48
C ALA A 102 -14.07 -4.29 -13.92
N LEU A 103 -13.65 -3.04 -13.71
CA LEU A 103 -12.36 -2.74 -13.07
C LEU A 103 -12.31 -3.31 -11.64
N VAL A 104 -13.34 -3.06 -10.82
CA VAL A 104 -13.41 -3.59 -9.45
C VAL A 104 -13.34 -5.13 -9.42
N ALA A 105 -13.97 -5.81 -10.37
CA ALA A 105 -13.87 -7.26 -10.50
C ALA A 105 -12.45 -7.72 -10.84
N ARG A 106 -11.76 -7.06 -11.79
CA ARG A 106 -10.35 -7.39 -12.11
C ARG A 106 -9.43 -7.13 -10.92
N THR A 107 -9.58 -5.99 -10.25
CA THR A 107 -8.79 -5.66 -9.06
C THR A 107 -9.04 -6.67 -7.95
N ARG A 108 -10.26 -7.21 -7.81
CA ARG A 108 -10.57 -8.28 -6.86
C ARG A 108 -9.74 -9.53 -7.14
N ASP A 109 -9.69 -9.96 -8.40
CA ASP A 109 -8.95 -11.15 -8.82
C ASP A 109 -7.43 -10.95 -8.58
N THR A 110 -6.88 -9.79 -8.98
CA THR A 110 -5.49 -9.41 -8.67
C THR A 110 -5.20 -9.46 -7.17
N CYS A 111 -6.12 -8.94 -6.34
CA CYS A 111 -5.95 -8.95 -4.89
C CYS A 111 -6.01 -10.37 -4.33
N ALA A 112 -6.93 -11.21 -4.79
CA ALA A 112 -7.06 -12.59 -4.34
C ALA A 112 -5.77 -13.38 -4.61
N ASP A 113 -5.23 -13.25 -5.82
CA ASP A 113 -3.99 -13.91 -6.23
C ASP A 113 -2.80 -13.40 -5.42
N ALA A 114 -2.64 -12.08 -5.27
CA ALA A 114 -1.53 -11.50 -4.53
C ALA A 114 -1.59 -11.84 -3.03
N PHE A 115 -2.77 -11.79 -2.42
CA PHE A 115 -2.93 -12.09 -1.00
C PHE A 115 -2.79 -13.58 -0.68
N ALA A 116 -3.03 -14.49 -1.64
CA ALA A 116 -2.69 -15.91 -1.49
C ALA A 116 -1.17 -16.14 -1.31
N HIS A 117 -0.35 -15.16 -1.71
CA HIS A 117 1.11 -15.20 -1.64
C HIS A 117 1.70 -14.11 -0.74
N GLN A 118 0.91 -13.50 0.15
CA GLN A 118 1.33 -12.37 1.00
C GLN A 118 2.48 -12.68 1.97
N ASP A 119 2.80 -13.97 2.19
CA ASP A 119 3.90 -14.41 3.04
C ASP A 119 5.27 -14.41 2.31
N ILE A 120 5.28 -14.21 0.99
CA ILE A 120 6.53 -14.11 0.22
C ILE A 120 7.15 -12.73 0.45
N PRO A 121 8.38 -12.63 1.00
CA PRO A 121 9.03 -11.34 1.21
C PRO A 121 9.19 -10.57 -0.10
N PHE A 122 8.93 -9.26 -0.06
CA PHE A 122 9.07 -8.38 -1.23
C PHE A 122 10.43 -8.53 -1.93
N GLU A 123 11.52 -8.66 -1.17
CA GLU A 123 12.89 -8.80 -1.69
C GLU A 123 13.04 -10.05 -2.57
N ARG A 124 12.30 -11.13 -2.27
CA ARG A 124 12.31 -12.36 -3.07
C ARG A 124 11.57 -12.19 -4.38
N VAL A 125 10.53 -11.35 -4.41
CA VAL A 125 9.82 -10.99 -5.64
C VAL A 125 10.74 -10.17 -6.55
N VAL A 126 11.47 -9.18 -5.99
CA VAL A 126 12.48 -8.40 -6.72
C VAL A 126 13.58 -9.29 -7.29
N GLU A 127 14.12 -10.19 -6.47
CA GLU A 127 15.19 -11.12 -6.87
C GLU A 127 14.76 -12.05 -8.00
N ALA A 128 13.50 -12.51 -8.00
CA ALA A 128 12.96 -13.40 -9.02
C ALA A 128 12.69 -12.68 -10.35
N LEU A 129 12.22 -11.43 -10.30
CA LEU A 129 11.85 -10.67 -11.50
C LEU A 129 13.04 -10.05 -12.24
N ARG A 130 14.19 -9.87 -11.57
CA ARG A 130 15.45 -9.31 -12.11
C ARG A 130 15.23 -8.33 -13.28
N PRO A 131 14.68 -7.13 -13.03
CA PRO A 131 14.41 -6.19 -14.11
C PRO A 131 15.71 -5.91 -14.86
N ALA A 132 15.77 -6.27 -16.14
CA ALA A 132 17.02 -6.36 -16.93
C ALA A 132 17.76 -5.02 -17.04
N ASP A 133 17.08 -3.91 -16.76
CA ASP A 133 17.59 -2.54 -16.87
C ASP A 133 17.74 -1.83 -15.51
N ALA A 134 17.63 -2.55 -14.38
CA ALA A 134 17.80 -1.97 -13.06
C ALA A 134 19.29 -1.64 -12.77
N VAL A 135 19.77 -0.51 -13.31
CA VAL A 135 21.00 0.15 -12.82
C VAL A 135 20.64 0.85 -11.51
N GLY A 136 20.59 0.09 -10.41
CA GLY A 136 20.19 0.54 -9.06
C GLY A 136 18.96 -0.18 -8.50
N GLU A 137 18.51 0.20 -7.30
CA GLU A 137 17.23 -0.21 -6.70
C GLU A 137 16.06 0.46 -7.46
N ALA A 138 15.80 0.10 -8.71
CA ALA A 138 14.55 0.51 -9.37
C ALA A 138 13.40 -0.22 -8.67
N PRO A 139 12.47 0.49 -8.01
CA PRO A 139 11.41 -0.18 -7.28
C PRO A 139 10.43 -0.81 -8.28
N LEU A 140 9.90 -1.99 -7.95
CA LEU A 140 8.88 -2.67 -8.77
C LEU A 140 7.57 -1.85 -8.93
N PHE A 141 7.43 -0.76 -8.15
CA PHE A 141 6.31 0.15 -8.13
C PHE A 141 6.77 1.52 -7.61
N ASP A 142 6.16 2.60 -8.10
CA ASP A 142 6.45 3.98 -7.62
C ASP A 142 5.35 4.54 -6.71
N VAL A 143 4.24 3.81 -6.56
CA VAL A 143 3.04 4.25 -5.86
C VAL A 143 2.60 3.22 -4.82
N VAL A 144 2.16 3.73 -3.66
CA VAL A 144 1.71 2.90 -2.53
C VAL A 144 0.25 3.17 -2.21
N PHE A 145 -0.52 2.11 -2.01
CA PHE A 145 -1.89 2.18 -1.50
C PHE A 145 -1.99 1.50 -0.14
N SER A 146 -2.24 2.29 0.91
CA SER A 146 -2.47 1.82 2.28
C SER A 146 -3.91 2.10 2.71
N PHE A 147 -4.54 1.13 3.35
CA PHE A 147 -5.89 1.23 3.85
C PHE A 147 -5.92 0.81 5.32
N VAL A 148 -6.37 1.72 6.18
CA VAL A 148 -6.43 1.51 7.62
C VAL A 148 -7.87 1.76 8.07
N THR A 149 -8.43 0.82 8.82
CA THR A 149 -9.73 0.99 9.48
C THR A 149 -9.51 1.47 10.92
N GLU A 150 -10.48 2.18 11.50
CA GLU A 150 -10.35 2.68 12.88
C GLU A 150 -10.19 1.58 13.93
N GLU A 151 -10.70 0.39 13.66
CA GLU A 151 -10.54 -0.77 14.55
C GLU A 151 -9.07 -1.18 14.70
N SER A 152 -8.27 -1.02 13.64
CA SER A 152 -6.81 -1.24 13.66
C SER A 152 -6.04 -0.17 14.43
N ARG A 153 -6.68 0.94 14.81
CA ARG A 153 -6.05 2.09 15.51
C ARG A 153 -6.31 2.12 17.02
N ARG A 154 -7.26 1.35 17.54
CA ARG A 154 -7.55 1.31 18.99
C ARG A 154 -6.62 0.34 19.71
N VAL A 155 -5.44 0.83 20.11
CA VAL A 155 -4.68 0.20 21.21
C VAL A 155 -5.39 0.55 22.51
N THR A 156 -6.14 -0.39 23.07
CA THR A 156 -6.83 -0.20 24.36
C THR A 156 -5.94 -0.77 25.46
N THR A 157 -5.05 0.04 26.03
CA THR A 157 -4.38 -0.28 27.29
C THR A 157 -5.17 0.32 28.46
N PRO A 158 -5.45 -0.42 29.54
CA PRO A 158 -6.39 -0.01 30.58
C PRO A 158 -5.99 1.22 31.42
N THR A 159 -4.81 1.79 31.22
CA THR A 159 -4.29 2.89 32.08
C THR A 159 -3.81 4.12 31.30
N VAL A 160 -3.79 4.10 29.96
CA VAL A 160 -3.26 5.21 29.16
C VAL A 160 -4.19 5.50 27.98
N SER A 161 -4.60 6.76 27.85
CA SER A 161 -5.37 7.28 26.71
C SER A 161 -4.41 7.80 25.65
N PHE A 162 -4.44 7.22 24.45
CA PHE A 162 -3.72 7.75 23.30
C PHE A 162 -4.58 8.79 22.59
N ALA A 163 -4.10 10.04 22.55
CA ALA A 163 -4.60 11.02 21.60
C ALA A 163 -3.82 10.89 20.30
N GLU A 164 -4.51 10.70 19.18
CA GLU A 164 -3.86 10.71 17.86
C GLU A 164 -3.28 12.10 17.61
N GLN A 165 -1.95 12.19 17.55
CA GLN A 165 -1.26 13.40 17.18
C GLN A 165 -1.02 13.37 15.66
N PRO A 166 -1.32 14.45 14.91
CA PRO A 166 -1.03 14.51 13.49
C PRO A 166 0.46 14.25 13.26
N HIS A 167 0.77 13.13 12.62
CA HIS A 167 2.14 12.70 12.33
C HIS A 167 2.84 13.79 11.50
N HIS A 168 3.73 14.55 12.15
CA HIS A 168 4.70 15.41 11.50
C HIS A 168 5.94 14.55 11.24
N ASN A 169 6.26 14.33 9.97
CA ASN A 169 7.43 13.61 9.47
C ASN A 169 8.72 14.47 9.46
N GLY A 170 8.77 15.52 10.30
CA GLY A 170 10.00 16.22 10.60
C GLY A 170 10.91 15.32 11.43
N THR A 171 11.88 14.66 10.79
CA THR A 171 12.87 13.82 11.47
C THR A 171 13.55 14.59 12.61
N ALA A 172 13.44 14.06 13.83
CA ALA A 172 14.16 14.55 15.00
C ALA A 172 15.66 14.49 14.72
N ARG A 173 16.31 15.65 14.74
CA ARG A 173 17.76 15.78 14.66
C ARG A 173 18.29 15.63 16.10
N PHE A 174 18.80 14.45 16.46
CA PHE A 174 19.50 14.28 17.73
C PHE A 174 20.93 14.88 17.61
N PRO A 175 21.42 15.58 18.65
CA PRO A 175 22.75 16.20 18.68
C PRO A 175 23.88 15.17 18.76
#